data_AF-A0A4R4DPG8-F1
#
_entry.id   AF-A0A4R4DPG8-F1
#
_cell.length_a   1.000
_cell.length_b   1.000
_cell.length_c   1.000
_cell.angle_alpha   90.00
_cell.angle_beta   90.00
_cell.angle_gamma   90.00
#
_symmetry.space_group_name_H-M   'P 1'
#
loop_
_entity.id
_entity.type
_entity.pdbx_description
1 polymer ?
#
loop_
_entity_poly.entity_id
_entity_poly.type
_entity_poly.pdbx_seq_one_letter_code
_entity_poly.pdbx_strand_id
1 'polypeptide(L)'
;MQKRPIKFLKPFLLYLGAYWFCAYGCETLGLLYDWRLVELAKTNPNWRNELNAGQISPERLVYLPVARDFANLLGLLVASGTAIVATLKRRQPWVVPTLALVLFYALGWLGFTGWQQAKQIIYLPIRLGSGFLPYLLIGAIMVVAGVWLLISGLRRNSLGYVEQQAVVGPHCA
;
A
#
# COMPACT_ATOMS: atom_id res chain seq x y z
N MET A 1 7.72 1.53 38.28
CA MET A 1 8.16 1.05 36.94
C MET A 1 7.52 1.89 35.85
N GLN A 2 8.24 2.89 35.34
CA GLN A 2 7.74 3.81 34.32
C GLN A 2 7.88 3.14 32.95
N LYS A 3 6.76 2.66 32.37
CA LYS A 3 6.73 2.12 31.00
C LYS A 3 7.12 3.24 30.04
N ARG A 4 8.40 3.33 29.65
CA ARG A 4 8.81 4.21 28.56
C ARG A 4 8.05 3.76 27.31
N PRO A 5 7.27 4.63 26.66
CA PRO A 5 6.58 4.25 25.44
C PRO A 5 7.62 3.83 24.41
N ILE A 6 7.41 2.69 23.78
CA ILE A 6 8.28 2.13 22.74
C ILE A 6 8.33 3.15 21.59
N LYS A 7 9.34 4.03 21.58
CA LYS A 7 9.49 5.12 20.60
C LYS A 7 9.60 4.60 19.15
N PHE A 8 9.96 3.33 18.99
CA PHE A 8 10.02 2.59 17.73
C PHE A 8 8.64 2.26 17.13
N LEU A 9 7.60 2.12 17.95
CA LEU A 9 6.29 1.62 17.50
C LEU A 9 5.59 2.59 16.53
N LYS A 10 5.69 3.89 16.80
CA LYS A 10 5.02 4.93 15.99
C LYS A 10 5.53 4.97 14.54
N PRO A 11 6.86 5.14 14.28
CA PRO A 11 7.35 5.15 12.90
C PRO A 11 7.13 3.79 12.21
N PHE A 12 7.24 2.68 12.93
CA PHE A 12 6.94 1.35 12.41
C PHE A 12 5.52 1.23 11.85
N LEU A 13 4.50 1.62 12.64
CA LEU A 13 3.11 1.60 12.20
C LEU A 13 2.85 2.54 11.01
N LEU A 14 3.55 3.67 10.94
CA LEU A 14 3.45 4.60 9.80
C LEU A 14 4.02 4.00 8.51
N TYR A 15 5.14 3.30 8.56
CA TYR A 15 5.67 2.58 7.40
C TYR A 15 4.76 1.42 6.99
N LEU A 16 4.24 0.66 7.96
CA LEU A 16 3.30 -0.43 7.70
C LEU A 16 2.03 0.09 6.99
N GLY A 17 1.46 1.18 7.49
CA GLY A 17 0.32 1.85 6.85
C GLY A 17 0.67 2.41 5.47
N ALA A 18 1.84 3.03 5.31
CA ALA A 18 2.29 3.55 4.02
C ALA A 18 2.40 2.44 2.97
N TYR A 19 3.00 1.30 3.32
CA TYR A 19 3.10 0.14 2.41
C TYR A 19 1.73 -0.41 2.04
N TRP A 20 0.83 -0.52 3.02
CA TRP A 20 -0.54 -0.95 2.79
C TRP A 20 -1.26 -0.03 1.79
N PHE A 21 -1.25 1.28 2.03
CA PHE A 21 -1.92 2.24 1.17
C PHE A 21 -1.30 2.34 -0.23
N CYS A 22 0.03 2.34 -0.35
CA CYS A 22 0.70 2.38 -1.66
C CYS A 22 0.46 1.09 -2.46
N ALA A 23 0.60 -0.08 -1.84
CA ALA A 23 0.39 -1.37 -2.51
C ALA A 23 -1.05 -1.49 -3.03
N TYR A 24 -2.05 -1.30 -2.16
CA TYR A 24 -3.45 -1.45 -2.54
C TYR A 24 -4.00 -0.27 -3.35
N GLY A 25 -3.42 0.92 -3.20
CA GLY A 25 -3.71 2.07 -4.06
C GLY A 25 -3.26 1.80 -5.49
N CYS A 26 -2.02 1.33 -5.68
CA CYS A 26 -1.52 0.94 -7.00
C CYS A 26 -2.25 -0.30 -7.55
N GLU A 27 -2.61 -1.27 -6.70
CA GLU A 27 -3.48 -2.40 -7.09
C GLU A 27 -4.79 -1.90 -7.71
N THR A 28 -5.42 -0.90 -7.07
CA THR A 28 -6.67 -0.30 -7.54
C THR A 28 -6.48 0.47 -8.84
N LEU A 29 -5.35 1.17 -9.01
CA LEU A 29 -4.99 1.79 -10.30
C LEU A 29 -4.72 0.75 -11.39
N GLY A 30 -4.19 -0.42 -11.03
CA GLY A 30 -4.00 -1.55 -11.96
C GLY A 30 -5.30 -2.01 -12.62
N LEU A 31 -6.45 -1.82 -11.96
CA LEU A 31 -7.76 -2.11 -12.54
C LEU A 31 -8.12 -1.20 -13.72
N LEU A 32 -7.44 -0.06 -13.89
CA LEU A 32 -7.60 0.81 -15.07
C LEU A 32 -7.12 0.15 -16.36
N TYR A 33 -6.26 -0.88 -16.28
CA TYR A 33 -5.76 -1.62 -17.44
C TYR A 33 -6.91 -2.18 -18.30
N ASP A 34 -7.94 -2.75 -17.66
CA ASP A 34 -9.18 -3.16 -18.32
C ASP A 34 -10.40 -2.88 -17.43
N TRP A 35 -10.66 -1.60 -17.18
CA TRP A 35 -11.80 -1.16 -16.34
C TRP A 35 -13.14 -1.61 -16.92
N ARG A 36 -13.23 -1.77 -18.24
CA ARG A 36 -14.44 -2.23 -18.94
C ARG A 36 -14.77 -3.66 -18.56
N LEU A 37 -13.77 -4.54 -18.48
CA LEU A 37 -13.96 -5.91 -18.03
C LEU A 37 -14.46 -5.96 -16.57
N VAL A 38 -13.92 -5.09 -15.70
CA VAL A 38 -14.36 -5.00 -14.30
C VAL A 38 -15.80 -4.51 -14.20
N GLU A 39 -16.18 -3.52 -15.01
CA GLU A 39 -17.54 -2.99 -15.05
C GLU A 39 -18.55 -3.97 -15.64
N LEU A 40 -18.13 -4.76 -16.63
CA LEU A 40 -18.93 -5.85 -17.17
C LEU A 40 -19.19 -6.92 -16.11
N ALA A 41 -18.15 -7.34 -15.38
CA ALA A 41 -18.27 -8.31 -14.29
C ALA A 41 -19.14 -7.78 -13.12
N LYS A 42 -19.19 -6.47 -12.92
CA LYS A 42 -20.04 -5.80 -11.93
C LYS A 42 -21.52 -5.79 -12.35
N THR A 43 -21.78 -5.55 -13.64
CA THR A 43 -23.14 -5.27 -14.15
C THR A 43 -23.85 -6.54 -14.59
N ASN A 44 -23.12 -7.55 -15.07
CA ASN A 44 -23.70 -8.80 -15.56
C ASN A 44 -23.28 -9.99 -14.68
N PRO A 45 -24.17 -10.55 -13.83
CA PRO A 45 -23.85 -11.73 -13.02
C PRO A 45 -23.58 -12.98 -13.87
N ASN A 46 -24.03 -13.00 -15.14
CA ASN A 46 -23.79 -14.05 -16.12
C ASN A 46 -22.69 -13.68 -17.14
N TRP A 47 -21.74 -12.79 -16.80
CA TRP A 47 -20.60 -12.41 -17.65
C TRP A 47 -19.82 -13.62 -18.24
N ARG A 48 -19.89 -14.78 -17.57
CA ARG A 48 -19.35 -16.06 -18.06
C ARG A 48 -20.01 -16.56 -19.36
N ASN A 49 -21.28 -16.23 -19.60
CA ASN A 49 -21.99 -16.60 -20.82
C ASN A 49 -21.58 -15.70 -22.00
N GLU A 50 -21.28 -14.42 -21.76
CA GLU A 50 -20.74 -13.50 -22.77
C GLU A 50 -19.29 -13.85 -23.17
N LEU A 51 -18.56 -14.47 -22.24
CA LEU A 51 -17.28 -15.12 -22.49
C LEU A 51 -17.37 -16.28 -23.48
N ASN A 52 -18.37 -17.15 -23.29
CA ASN A 52 -18.62 -18.29 -24.18
C ASN A 52 -19.17 -17.85 -25.55
N ALA A 53 -19.80 -16.68 -25.63
CA ALA A 53 -20.24 -16.06 -26.87
C ALA A 53 -19.10 -15.36 -27.65
N GLY A 54 -17.84 -15.44 -27.18
CA GLY A 54 -16.67 -14.93 -27.90
C GLY A 54 -16.48 -13.42 -27.85
N GLN A 55 -17.27 -12.69 -27.05
CA GLN A 55 -17.17 -11.22 -26.96
C GLN A 55 -16.03 -10.73 -26.06
N ILE A 56 -15.48 -11.61 -25.22
CA ILE A 56 -14.38 -11.31 -24.31
C ILE A 56 -13.25 -12.29 -24.59
N SER A 57 -12.07 -11.79 -24.99
CA SER A 57 -10.90 -12.65 -25.17
C SER A 57 -10.49 -13.28 -23.81
N PRO A 58 -10.31 -14.60 -23.72
CA PRO A 58 -9.86 -15.30 -22.50
C PRO A 58 -8.58 -14.70 -21.90
N GLU A 59 -7.72 -14.18 -22.77
CA GLU A 59 -6.49 -13.47 -22.41
C GLU A 59 -6.73 -12.32 -21.44
N ARG A 60 -7.80 -11.53 -21.62
CA ARG A 60 -8.08 -10.36 -20.77
C ARG A 60 -8.36 -10.75 -19.32
N LEU A 61 -8.92 -11.94 -19.10
CA LEU A 61 -9.22 -12.46 -17.75
C LEU A 61 -7.98 -12.96 -17.02
N VAL A 62 -6.96 -13.37 -17.76
CA VAL A 62 -5.66 -13.76 -17.21
C VAL A 62 -4.81 -12.51 -16.95
N TYR A 63 -4.81 -11.54 -17.88
CA TYR A 63 -3.98 -10.35 -17.77
C TYR A 63 -4.45 -9.36 -16.72
N LEU A 64 -5.75 -9.28 -16.42
CA LEU A 64 -6.25 -8.32 -15.43
C LEU A 64 -5.76 -8.62 -14.00
N PRO A 65 -5.85 -9.85 -13.46
CA PRO A 65 -5.23 -10.20 -12.18
C PRO A 65 -3.72 -9.97 -12.17
N VAL A 66 -3.03 -10.32 -13.27
CA VAL A 66 -1.57 -10.13 -13.39
C VAL A 66 -1.20 -8.64 -13.35
N ALA A 67 -1.89 -7.80 -14.12
CA ALA A 67 -1.68 -6.36 -14.12
C ALA A 67 -1.94 -5.74 -12.75
N ARG A 68 -2.99 -6.21 -12.08
CA ARG A 68 -3.37 -5.79 -10.73
C ARG A 68 -2.28 -6.14 -9.70
N ASP A 69 -1.83 -7.39 -9.69
CA ASP A 69 -0.83 -7.87 -8.74
C ASP A 69 0.56 -7.26 -9.04
N PHE A 70 0.88 -7.04 -10.33
CA PHE A 70 2.08 -6.33 -10.74
C PHE A 70 2.06 -4.86 -10.28
N ALA A 71 0.92 -4.17 -10.40
CA ALA A 71 0.77 -2.81 -9.89
C ALA A 71 0.90 -2.75 -8.37
N ASN A 72 0.37 -3.74 -7.64
CA ASN A 72 0.56 -3.88 -6.19
C ASN A 72 2.06 -3.96 -5.83
N LEU A 73 2.79 -4.86 -6.51
CA LEU A 73 4.25 -5.02 -6.32
C LEU A 73 5.01 -3.73 -6.65
N LEU A 74 4.67 -3.04 -7.72
CA LEU A 74 5.27 -1.75 -8.07
C LEU A 74 5.05 -0.71 -6.96
N GLY A 75 3.82 -0.58 -6.44
CA GLY A 75 3.51 0.32 -5.34
C GLY A 75 4.36 0.03 -4.10
N LEU A 76 4.54 -1.25 -3.77
CA LEU A 76 5.36 -1.70 -2.65
C LEU A 76 6.85 -1.41 -2.87
N LEU A 77 7.38 -1.68 -4.07
CA LEU A 77 8.77 -1.44 -4.44
C LEU A 77 9.12 0.05 -4.39
N VAL A 78 8.25 0.91 -4.94
CA VAL A 78 8.46 2.36 -4.93
C VAL A 78 8.41 2.90 -3.48
N ALA A 79 7.43 2.46 -2.68
CA ALA A 79 7.32 2.91 -1.29
C ALA A 79 8.50 2.42 -0.42
N SER A 80 8.92 1.16 -0.56
CA SER A 80 10.05 0.62 0.19
C SER A 80 11.37 1.23 -0.25
N GLY A 81 11.62 1.34 -1.55
CA GLY A 81 12.82 1.98 -2.10
C GLY A 81 12.95 3.43 -1.64
N THR A 82 11.87 4.22 -1.72
CA THR A 82 11.87 5.61 -1.23
C THR A 82 12.11 5.70 0.28
N ALA A 83 11.48 4.84 1.09
CA ALA A 83 11.70 4.82 2.54
C ALA A 83 13.15 4.47 2.91
N ILE A 84 13.73 3.45 2.28
CA ILE A 84 15.11 3.01 2.54
C ILE A 84 16.11 4.08 2.09
N VAL A 85 15.98 4.59 0.86
CA VAL A 85 16.87 5.64 0.34
C VAL A 85 16.78 6.91 1.20
N ALA A 86 15.58 7.32 1.60
CA ALA A 86 15.40 8.50 2.44
C ALA A 86 15.96 8.33 3.86
N THR A 87 15.82 7.15 4.46
CA THR A 87 16.42 6.86 5.78
C THR A 87 17.95 6.81 5.71
N LEU A 88 18.52 6.15 4.69
CA LEU A 88 19.97 6.14 4.46
C LEU A 88 20.55 7.55 4.25
N LYS A 89 19.92 8.37 3.40
CA LYS A 89 20.35 9.76 3.14
C LYS A 89 20.33 10.62 4.41
N ARG A 90 19.39 10.35 5.33
CA ARG A 90 19.26 11.07 6.61
C ARG A 90 20.06 10.45 7.75
N ARG A 91 20.89 9.42 7.48
CA ARG A 91 21.62 8.64 8.50
C ARG A 91 20.71 8.09 9.60
N GLN A 92 19.47 7.79 9.24
CA GLN A 92 18.48 7.19 10.14
C GLN A 92 18.54 5.65 10.05
N PRO A 93 18.10 4.93 11.09
CA PRO A 93 18.03 3.47 11.04
C PRO A 93 17.05 3.02 9.95
N TRP A 94 17.59 2.41 8.90
CA TRP A 94 16.85 1.78 7.79
C TRP A 94 16.17 0.46 8.21
N VAL A 95 16.50 -0.05 9.40
CA VAL A 95 15.92 -1.28 9.97
C VAL A 95 14.42 -1.13 10.19
N VAL A 96 13.94 0.06 10.60
CA VAL A 96 12.51 0.30 10.87
C VAL A 96 11.63 0.08 9.63
N PRO A 97 11.86 0.77 8.49
CA PRO A 97 11.08 0.54 7.28
C PRO A 97 11.25 -0.89 6.74
N THR A 98 12.45 -1.47 6.85
CA THR A 98 12.70 -2.84 6.39
C THR A 98 11.90 -3.87 7.19
N LEU A 99 11.85 -3.75 8.52
CA LEU A 99 11.06 -4.63 9.36
C LEU A 99 9.56 -4.49 9.07
N ALA A 100 9.09 -3.27 8.84
CA ALA A 100 7.70 -3.03 8.45
C ALA A 100 7.37 -3.67 7.09
N LEU A 101 8.31 -3.66 6.14
CA LEU A 101 8.15 -4.32 4.85
C LEU A 101 8.07 -5.84 4.99
N VAL A 102 8.98 -6.44 5.77
CA VAL A 102 8.99 -7.90 6.04
C VAL A 102 7.68 -8.32 6.70
N LEU A 103 7.21 -7.57 7.71
CA LEU A 103 5.93 -7.87 8.35
C LEU A 103 4.76 -7.71 7.38
N PHE A 104 4.72 -6.63 6.59
CA PHE A 104 3.66 -6.42 5.60
C PHE A 104 3.59 -7.58 4.61
N TYR A 105 4.75 -8.03 4.11
CA TYR A 105 4.83 -9.16 3.19
C TYR A 105 4.36 -10.47 3.84
N ALA A 106 4.79 -10.74 5.07
CA ALA A 106 4.34 -11.92 5.82
C ALA A 106 2.82 -11.90 6.07
N LEU A 107 2.26 -10.75 6.44
CA LEU A 107 0.81 -10.57 6.58
C LEU A 107 0.08 -10.77 5.25
N GLY A 108 0.66 -10.29 4.14
CA GLY A 108 0.14 -10.49 2.79
C GLY A 108 0.04 -11.97 2.43
N TRP A 109 1.12 -12.72 2.67
CA TRP A 109 1.17 -14.16 2.43
C TRP A 109 0.10 -14.92 3.22
N LEU A 110 -0.09 -14.56 4.49
CA LEU A 110 -1.08 -15.21 5.37
C LEU A 110 -2.53 -14.72 5.13
N GLY A 111 -2.74 -13.75 4.24
CA GLY A 111 -4.06 -13.16 4.00
C GLY A 111 -4.56 -12.25 5.14
N PHE A 112 -3.69 -11.83 6.06
CA PHE A 112 -4.00 -11.03 7.24
C PHE A 112 -3.80 -9.52 7.06
N THR A 113 -3.66 -9.03 5.83
CA THR A 113 -3.58 -7.58 5.58
C THR A 113 -4.93 -6.86 5.78
N GLY A 114 -6.02 -7.60 5.93
CA GLY A 114 -7.38 -7.05 6.03
C GLY A 114 -7.90 -6.45 4.72
N TRP A 115 -7.17 -6.64 3.60
CA TRP A 115 -7.54 -6.02 2.32
C TRP A 115 -8.89 -6.49 1.80
N GLN A 116 -9.21 -7.78 1.91
CA GLN A 116 -10.49 -8.31 1.41
C GLN A 116 -11.70 -7.68 2.11
N GLN A 117 -11.58 -7.44 3.43
CA GLN A 117 -12.60 -6.76 4.22
C GLN A 117 -12.65 -5.27 3.87
N ALA A 118 -11.49 -4.60 3.84
CA ALA A 118 -11.39 -3.18 3.51
C ALA A 118 -11.93 -2.85 2.12
N LYS A 119 -11.71 -3.74 1.14
CA LYS A 119 -12.18 -3.63 -0.24
C LYS A 119 -13.69 -3.46 -0.32
N GLN A 120 -14.47 -4.06 0.58
CA GLN A 120 -15.93 -3.90 0.59
C GLN A 120 -16.36 -2.45 0.83
N ILE A 121 -15.62 -1.72 1.68
CA ILE A 121 -15.90 -0.33 2.05
C ILE A 121 -15.23 0.62 1.05
N ILE A 122 -13.94 0.41 0.78
CA ILE A 122 -13.14 1.28 -0.07
C ILE A 122 -13.67 1.29 -1.52
N TYR A 123 -14.19 0.15 -2.00
CA TYR A 123 -14.72 0.07 -3.37
C TYR A 123 -16.21 0.44 -3.44
N LEU A 124 -16.83 0.92 -2.35
CA LEU A 124 -18.21 1.38 -2.40
C LEU A 124 -18.45 2.45 -3.49
N PRO A 125 -17.59 3.48 -3.65
CA PRO A 125 -17.74 4.44 -4.74
C PRO A 125 -17.56 3.83 -6.14
N ILE A 126 -16.73 2.78 -6.27
CA ILE A 126 -16.57 2.02 -7.54
C ILE A 126 -17.84 1.22 -7.84
N ARG A 127 -18.50 0.66 -6.82
CA ARG A 127 -19.77 -0.07 -6.96
C ARG A 127 -20.93 0.85 -7.30
N LEU A 128 -20.91 2.11 -6.87
CA LEU A 128 -21.97 3.06 -7.16
C LEU A 128 -21.74 3.86 -8.45
N GLY A 129 -20.48 4.15 -8.81
CA GLY A 129 -20.12 4.87 -10.02
C GLY A 129 -19.93 3.97 -11.24
N SER A 130 -19.92 4.58 -12.43
CA SER A 130 -19.59 3.94 -13.71
C SER A 130 -18.33 4.53 -14.33
N GLY A 131 -17.72 3.78 -15.24
CA GLY A 131 -16.51 4.21 -15.94
C GLY A 131 -15.22 4.13 -15.13
N PHE A 132 -14.15 4.72 -15.67
CA PHE A 132 -12.79 4.62 -15.10
C PHE A 132 -12.53 5.57 -13.91
N LEU A 133 -13.31 6.65 -13.79
CA LEU A 133 -13.04 7.75 -12.85
C LEU A 133 -13.04 7.30 -11.36
N PRO A 134 -13.97 6.44 -10.89
CA PRO A 134 -13.96 5.97 -9.50
C PRO A 134 -12.70 5.18 -9.14
N TYR A 135 -12.18 4.37 -10.06
CA TYR A 135 -10.95 3.60 -9.88
C TYR A 135 -9.73 4.52 -9.77
N LEU A 136 -9.65 5.52 -10.66
CA LEU A 136 -8.58 6.51 -10.65
C LEU A 136 -8.58 7.31 -9.35
N LEU A 137 -9.74 7.82 -8.93
CA LEU A 137 -9.85 8.65 -7.71
C LEU A 137 -9.49 7.88 -6.46
N ILE A 138 -10.03 6.67 -6.27
CA ILE A 138 -9.75 5.87 -5.08
C ILE A 138 -8.28 5.44 -5.06
N GLY A 139 -7.76 4.94 -6.18
CA GLY A 139 -6.36 4.55 -6.29
C GLY A 139 -5.43 5.73 -5.98
N ALA A 140 -5.71 6.91 -6.55
CA ALA A 140 -4.93 8.12 -6.30
C ALA A 140 -5.02 8.59 -4.84
N ILE A 141 -6.21 8.63 -4.24
CA ILE A 141 -6.39 9.01 -2.82
C ILE A 141 -5.60 8.08 -1.91
N MET A 142 -5.66 6.77 -2.16
CA MET A 142 -4.90 5.79 -1.39
C MET A 142 -3.39 5.99 -1.53
N VAL A 143 -2.89 6.20 -2.75
CA VAL A 143 -1.46 6.46 -2.98
C VAL A 143 -1.02 7.76 -2.29
N VAL A 144 -1.79 8.84 -2.40
CA VAL A 144 -1.50 10.11 -1.71
C VAL A 144 -1.47 9.93 -0.19
N ALA A 145 -2.44 9.19 0.37
CA ALA A 145 -2.45 8.86 1.80
C ALA A 145 -1.22 8.04 2.20
N GLY A 146 -0.83 7.04 1.40
CA GLY A 146 0.36 6.23 1.63
C GLY A 146 1.66 7.05 1.61
N VAL A 147 1.81 7.94 0.64
CA VAL A 147 2.95 8.88 0.56
C VAL A 147 2.97 9.83 1.76
N TRP A 148 1.82 10.34 2.18
CA TRP A 148 1.72 11.20 3.35
C TRP A 148 2.13 10.49 4.65
N LEU A 149 1.72 9.23 4.82
CA LEU A 149 2.14 8.38 5.95
C LEU A 149 3.64 8.09 5.90
N LEU A 150 4.20 7.83 4.72
CA LEU A 150 5.63 7.59 4.52
C LEU A 150 6.47 8.81 4.93
N ILE A 151 6.09 10.01 4.48
CA ILE A 151 6.73 11.26 4.86
C ILE A 151 6.62 11.49 6.38
N SER A 152 5.45 11.21 6.95
CA SER A 152 5.22 11.32 8.40
C SER A 152 6.09 10.34 9.21
N GLY A 153 6.24 9.11 8.73
CA GLY A 153 7.14 8.10 9.28
C GLY A 153 8.58 8.57 9.29
N LEU A 154 9.06 9.10 8.15
CA LEU A 154 10.41 9.66 8.02
C LEU A 154 10.68 10.82 8.97
N ARG A 155 9.72 11.75 9.15
CA ARG A 155 9.86 12.88 10.10
C ARG A 155 9.93 12.42 11.54
N ARG A 156 9.09 11.46 11.94
CA ARG A 156 9.08 10.95 13.33
C ARG A 156 10.29 10.10 13.66
N ASN A 157 10.79 9.33 12.68
CA ASN A 157 12.02 8.55 12.85
C ASN A 157 13.23 9.47 13.13
N SER A 158 13.31 10.66 12.51
CA SER A 158 14.34 11.67 12.84
C SER A 158 14.27 12.12 14.29
N LEU A 159 13.08 12.48 14.79
CA LEU A 159 12.91 13.02 16.12
C LEU A 159 13.31 12.00 17.20
N GLY A 160 12.91 10.73 17.02
CA GLY A 160 13.29 9.65 17.94
C GLY A 160 14.79 9.39 17.97
N TYR A 161 15.48 9.53 16.82
CA TYR A 161 16.93 9.34 16.74
C TYR A 161 17.71 10.48 17.41
N VAL A 162 17.31 11.73 17.17
CA VAL A 162 17.95 12.91 17.80
C VAL A 162 17.81 12.87 19.33
N GLU A 163 16.64 12.51 19.85
CA GLU A 163 16.46 12.34 21.30
C GLU A 163 17.32 11.21 21.88
N GLN A 164 17.54 10.11 21.14
CA GLN A 164 18.41 9.03 21.62
C GLN A 164 19.88 9.45 21.65
N GLN A 165 20.35 10.20 20.65
CA GLN A 165 21.72 10.74 20.67
C GLN A 165 21.91 11.77 21.80
N ALA A 166 20.91 12.61 22.07
CA ALA A 166 20.97 13.61 23.14
C ALA A 166 20.98 12.99 24.56
N VAL A 167 20.42 11.78 24.73
CA VAL A 167 20.46 11.06 26.03
C VAL A 167 21.80 10.34 26.24
N VAL A 168 22.59 10.15 25.18
CA VAL A 168 23.85 9.37 25.21
C VAL A 168 25.10 10.27 25.23
N GLY A 169 24.98 11.60 25.12
CA GLY A 169 26.11 12.53 25.37
C GLY A 169 25.65 13.75 26.16
N PRO A 170 26.37 14.20 27.24
CA PRO A 170 27.79 14.01 27.51
C PRO A 170 28.09 13.38 28.90
N HIS A 171 28.57 12.15 28.92
CA HIS A 171 29.44 11.64 29.99
C HIS A 171 30.75 11.22 29.33
N CYS A 172 31.62 12.19 29.06
CA CYS A 172 33.08 12.09 28.86
C CYS A 172 33.55 13.30 28.04
N ALA A 173 33.83 14.40 28.73
CA ALA A 173 35.09 15.14 28.71
C ALA A 173 35.02 16.19 29.83
#